data_AF-A0A1V9ESE0-F1
#
_entry.id   AF-A0A1V9ESE0-F1
#
_cell.length_a   1.000
_cell.length_b   1.000
_cell.length_c   1.000
_cell.angle_alpha   90.00
_cell.angle_beta   90.00
_cell.angle_gamma   90.00
#
_symmetry.space_group_name_H-M   'P 1'
#
loop_
_entity.id
_entity.type
_entity.pdbx_description
1 polymer ?
#
loop_
_entity_poly.entity_id
_entity_poly.type
_entity_poly.pdbx_seq_one_letter_code
_entity_poly.pdbx_strand_id
1 'polypeptide(L)'
;MNWNEIVERQAKEYADHIESVKQSKEQLQADKQAVLSAAKCSEAELPASLKDMLQRNAEAWEKDYGMYGSKFKEMRVNHQRELNKFFEREALAQGLAKDQNAAKDKSKDKSAGR
;
A
#
# COMPACT_ATOMS: atom_id res chain seq x y z
N MET A 1 10.93 10.58 -11.55
CA MET A 1 9.57 10.08 -11.35
C MET A 1 8.66 11.27 -11.20
N ASN A 2 7.72 11.44 -12.12
CA ASN A 2 6.77 12.55 -12.11
C ASN A 2 5.48 12.16 -11.36
N TRP A 3 4.59 13.14 -11.15
CA TRP A 3 3.34 12.92 -10.43
C TRP A 3 2.47 11.83 -11.06
N ASN A 4 2.32 11.83 -12.38
CA ASN A 4 1.46 10.87 -13.08
C ASN A 4 1.98 9.43 -12.92
N GLU A 5 3.30 9.23 -13.01
CA GLU A 5 3.93 7.93 -12.79
C GLU A 5 3.71 7.43 -11.35
N ILE A 6 3.67 8.31 -10.35
CA ILE A 6 3.37 7.95 -8.95
C ILE A 6 1.91 7.49 -8.84
N VAL A 7 0.98 8.27 -9.37
CA VAL A 7 -0.45 7.96 -9.32
C VAL A 7 -0.77 6.66 -10.04
N GLU A 8 -0.26 6.46 -11.25
CA GLU A 8 -0.49 5.25 -12.05
C GLU A 8 0.07 4.01 -11.34
N ARG A 9 1.28 4.09 -10.81
CA ARG A 9 1.90 2.95 -10.12
C ARG A 9 1.15 2.60 -8.84
N GLN A 10 0.80 3.59 -8.01
CA GLN A 10 0.05 3.33 -6.79
C GLN A 10 -1.34 2.78 -7.11
N ALA A 11 -2.05 3.32 -8.09
CA ALA A 11 -3.35 2.81 -8.52
C ALA A 11 -3.28 1.34 -8.97
N LYS A 12 -2.23 0.96 -9.71
CA LYS A 12 -1.97 -0.43 -10.07
C LYS A 12 -1.73 -1.30 -8.83
N GLU A 13 -0.90 -0.85 -7.90
CA GLU A 13 -0.62 -1.61 -6.66
C GLU A 13 -1.90 -1.81 -5.80
N TYR A 14 -2.81 -0.83 -5.76
CA TYR A 14 -4.13 -1.02 -5.12
C TYR A 14 -4.99 -2.06 -5.86
N ALA A 15 -5.02 -2.02 -7.20
CA ALA A 15 -5.78 -2.99 -7.99
C ALA A 15 -5.23 -4.42 -7.79
N ASP A 16 -3.91 -4.57 -7.85
CA ASP A 16 -3.21 -5.85 -7.62
C ASP A 16 -3.48 -6.36 -6.19
N HIS A 17 -3.50 -5.46 -5.19
CA HIS A 17 -3.84 -5.82 -3.81
C HIS A 17 -5.28 -6.32 -3.67
N ILE A 18 -6.26 -5.64 -4.28
CA ILE A 18 -7.66 -6.07 -4.26
C ILE A 18 -7.81 -7.46 -4.89
N GLU A 19 -7.12 -7.71 -6.00
CA GLU A 19 -7.14 -9.01 -6.65
C GLU A 19 -6.49 -10.10 -5.79
N SER A 20 -5.36 -9.78 -5.14
CA SER A 20 -4.71 -10.69 -4.18
C SER A 20 -5.61 -11.03 -2.99
N VAL A 21 -6.38 -10.06 -2.47
CA VAL A 21 -7.37 -10.30 -1.40
C VAL A 21 -8.45 -11.29 -1.85
N LYS A 22 -8.98 -11.13 -3.07
CA LYS A 22 -9.99 -12.06 -3.62
C LYS A 22 -9.44 -13.48 -3.73
N GLN A 23 -8.28 -13.63 -4.39
CA GLN A 23 -7.63 -14.93 -4.58
C GLN A 23 -7.31 -15.60 -3.24
N SER A 24 -6.81 -14.83 -2.27
CA SER A 24 -6.52 -15.37 -0.96
C SER A 24 -7.78 -15.80 -0.20
N LYS A 25 -8.91 -15.10 -0.38
CA LYS A 25 -10.19 -15.48 0.22
C LYS A 25 -10.75 -16.76 -0.41
N GLU A 26 -10.64 -16.90 -1.72
CA GLU A 26 -11.00 -18.12 -2.45
C GLU A 26 -10.16 -19.31 -1.97
N GLN A 27 -8.85 -19.12 -1.79
CA GLN A 27 -7.97 -20.14 -1.25
C GLN A 27 -8.37 -20.56 0.18
N LEU A 28 -8.65 -19.59 1.06
CA LEU A 28 -9.10 -19.87 2.44
C LEU A 28 -10.39 -20.71 2.45
N GLN A 29 -11.32 -20.41 1.55
CA GLN A 29 -12.55 -21.19 1.39
C GLN A 29 -12.29 -22.59 0.83
N ALA A 30 -11.41 -22.71 -0.16
CA ALA A 30 -11.01 -24.00 -0.72
C ALA A 30 -10.32 -24.89 0.34
N ASP A 31 -9.43 -24.33 1.15
CA ASP A 31 -8.75 -25.03 2.24
C ASP A 31 -9.74 -25.52 3.30
N LYS A 32 -10.69 -24.66 3.70
CA LYS A 32 -11.78 -25.05 4.59
C LYS A 32 -12.60 -26.21 4.01
N GLN A 33 -12.95 -26.14 2.73
CA GLN A 33 -13.73 -27.19 2.07
C GLN A 33 -12.94 -28.50 1.96
N ALA A 34 -11.62 -28.44 1.75
CA ALA A 34 -10.75 -29.60 1.73
C ALA A 34 -10.72 -30.30 3.10
N VAL A 35 -10.64 -29.53 4.19
CA VAL A 35 -10.71 -30.07 5.57
C VAL A 35 -12.05 -30.77 5.82
N LEU A 36 -13.18 -30.13 5.46
CA LEU A 36 -14.51 -30.70 5.62
C LEU A 36 -14.67 -32.00 4.81
N SER A 37 -14.18 -31.99 3.57
CA SER A 37 -14.25 -33.14 2.67
C SER A 37 -13.39 -34.31 3.15
N ALA A 38 -12.19 -34.01 3.68
CA ALA A 38 -11.30 -35.02 4.27
C ALA A 38 -11.88 -35.62 5.56
N ALA A 39 -12.49 -34.77 6.39
CA ALA A 39 -13.14 -35.20 7.64
C ALA A 39 -14.50 -35.89 7.40
N LYS A 40 -15.05 -35.82 6.19
CA LYS A 40 -16.36 -36.40 5.77
C LYS A 40 -17.51 -36.01 6.72
N CYS A 41 -17.48 -34.80 7.25
CA CYS A 41 -18.49 -34.31 8.19
C CYS A 41 -18.79 -32.83 7.92
N SER A 42 -19.90 -32.36 8.50
CA SER A 42 -20.23 -30.93 8.48
C SER A 42 -19.34 -30.14 9.44
N GLU A 43 -19.31 -28.82 9.28
CA GLU A 43 -18.54 -27.94 10.17
C GLU A 43 -18.98 -28.05 11.65
N ALA A 44 -20.26 -28.32 11.89
CA ALA A 44 -20.80 -28.54 13.24
C ALA A 44 -20.27 -29.82 13.89
N GLU A 45 -19.93 -30.83 13.09
CA GLU A 45 -19.49 -32.16 13.53
C GLU A 45 -17.96 -32.28 13.56
N LEU A 46 -17.23 -31.27 13.09
CA LEU A 46 -15.77 -31.27 13.14
C LEU A 46 -15.26 -31.43 14.59
N PRO A 47 -14.20 -32.25 14.78
CA PRO A 47 -13.44 -32.28 16.02
C PRO A 47 -12.99 -30.88 16.45
N ALA A 48 -12.97 -30.63 17.76
CA ALA A 48 -12.58 -29.32 18.31
C ALA A 48 -11.22 -28.84 17.79
N SER A 49 -10.24 -29.73 17.67
CA SER A 49 -8.91 -29.40 17.13
C SER A 49 -8.94 -28.86 15.70
N LEU A 50 -9.82 -29.39 14.84
CA LEU A 50 -9.97 -28.93 13.46
C LEU A 50 -10.78 -27.63 13.38
N LYS A 51 -11.77 -27.45 14.25
CA LYS A 51 -12.48 -26.16 14.40
C LYS A 51 -11.52 -25.05 14.82
N ASP A 52 -10.69 -25.32 15.82
CA ASP A 52 -9.67 -24.37 16.30
C ASP A 52 -8.66 -24.04 15.20
N MET A 53 -8.25 -25.03 14.40
CA MET A 53 -7.37 -24.81 13.25
C MET A 53 -8.02 -23.89 12.21
N LEU A 54 -9.27 -24.16 11.81
CA LEU A 54 -9.99 -23.34 10.83
C LEU A 54 -10.20 -21.91 11.33
N GLN A 55 -10.49 -21.75 12.63
CA GLN A 55 -10.61 -20.44 13.25
C GLN A 55 -9.28 -19.68 13.20
N ARG A 56 -8.17 -20.31 13.58
CA ARG A 56 -6.84 -19.70 13.51
C ARG A 56 -6.46 -19.31 12.08
N ASN A 57 -6.82 -20.11 11.09
CA ASN A 57 -6.58 -19.78 9.68
C ASN A 57 -7.37 -18.54 9.25
N ALA A 58 -8.62 -18.40 9.67
CA ALA A 58 -9.44 -17.22 9.41
C ALA A 58 -8.90 -15.97 10.11
N GLU A 59 -8.48 -16.09 11.37
CA GLU A 59 -7.86 -14.99 12.13
C GLU A 59 -6.53 -14.55 11.51
N ALA A 60 -5.69 -15.50 11.08
CA ALA A 60 -4.46 -15.20 10.38
C ALA A 60 -4.72 -14.50 9.04
N TRP A 61 -5.73 -14.95 8.29
CA TRP A 61 -6.14 -14.31 7.05
C TRP A 61 -6.61 -12.86 7.28
N GLU A 62 -7.46 -12.61 8.28
CA GLU A 62 -7.93 -11.27 8.61
C GLU A 62 -6.78 -10.36 9.04
N LYS A 63 -5.81 -10.88 9.78
CA LYS A 63 -4.61 -10.15 10.20
C LYS A 63 -3.74 -9.71 9.03
N ASP A 64 -3.71 -10.46 7.93
CA ASP A 64 -2.85 -10.16 6.78
C ASP A 64 -3.58 -9.43 5.66
N TYR A 65 -4.79 -9.87 5.31
CA TYR A 65 -5.56 -9.42 4.15
C TYR A 65 -6.86 -8.67 4.51
N GLY A 66 -7.25 -8.65 5.79
CA GLY A 66 -8.42 -7.91 6.24
C GLY A 66 -8.31 -6.41 5.99
N MET A 67 -9.37 -5.67 6.28
CA MET A 67 -9.43 -4.22 6.03
C MET A 67 -8.29 -3.44 6.73
N TYR A 68 -7.85 -3.95 7.89
CA TYR A 68 -6.73 -3.40 8.67
C TYR A 68 -5.50 -4.33 8.64
N GLY A 69 -5.44 -5.23 7.66
CA GLY A 69 -4.40 -6.23 7.53
C GLY A 69 -3.01 -5.64 7.35
N SER A 70 -2.01 -6.40 7.77
CA SER A 70 -0.59 -6.04 7.69
C SER A 70 -0.19 -5.62 6.28
N LYS A 71 -0.62 -6.37 5.26
CA LYS A 71 -0.27 -6.11 3.85
C LYS A 71 -0.80 -4.79 3.34
N PHE A 72 -2.08 -4.49 3.61
CA PHE A 72 -2.67 -3.22 3.21
C PHE A 72 -2.03 -2.03 3.93
N LYS A 73 -1.72 -2.20 5.23
CA LYS A 73 -1.04 -1.18 6.03
C LYS A 73 0.35 -0.88 5.47
N GLU A 74 1.15 -1.90 5.17
CA GLU A 74 2.50 -1.74 4.63
C GLU A 74 2.50 -1.02 3.29
N MET A 75 1.59 -1.39 2.39
CA MET A 75 1.41 -0.72 1.10
C MET A 75 1.11 0.77 1.29
N ARG A 76 0.13 1.13 2.13
CA ARG A 76 -0.20 2.53 2.42
C ARG A 76 0.98 3.31 3.01
N VAL A 77 1.74 2.71 3.92
CA VAL A 77 2.93 3.35 4.50
C VAL A 77 3.99 3.61 3.43
N ASN A 78 4.21 2.68 2.51
CA ASN A 78 5.17 2.84 1.42
C ASN A 78 4.72 3.94 0.45
N HIS A 79 3.44 3.98 0.08
CA HIS A 79 2.86 5.04 -0.75
C HIS A 79 3.00 6.41 -0.10
N GLN A 80 2.70 6.52 1.20
CA GLN A 80 2.85 7.78 1.93
C GLN A 80 4.31 8.25 1.95
N ARG A 81 5.27 7.35 2.17
CA ARG A 81 6.70 7.69 2.13
C ARG A 81 7.14 8.18 0.76
N GLU A 82 6.61 7.58 -0.31
CA GLU A 82 6.90 8.05 -1.66
C GLU A 82 6.33 9.44 -1.92
N LEU A 83 5.06 9.67 -1.56
CA LEU A 83 4.42 10.99 -1.72
C LEU A 83 5.20 12.07 -0.94
N ASN A 84 5.60 11.79 0.29
CA ASN A 84 6.40 12.71 1.09
C ASN A 84 7.70 13.07 0.36
N LYS A 85 8.45 12.07 -0.13
CA LYS A 85 9.70 12.29 -0.87
C LYS A 85 9.48 13.10 -2.16
N PHE A 86 8.36 12.87 -2.85
CA PHE A 86 8.02 13.63 -4.05
C PHE A 86 7.78 15.11 -3.69
N PHE A 87 6.93 15.40 -2.72
CA PHE A 87 6.61 16.77 -2.34
C PHE A 87 7.80 17.51 -1.68
N GLU A 88 8.66 16.82 -0.93
CA GLU A 88 9.91 17.39 -0.42
C GLU A 88 10.82 17.85 -1.57
N ARG A 89 10.95 17.04 -2.63
CA ARG A 89 11.74 17.40 -3.81
C ARG A 89 11.15 18.58 -4.57
N GLU A 90 9.83 18.60 -4.75
CA GLU A 90 9.13 19.72 -5.41
C GLU A 90 9.29 21.02 -4.61
N ALA A 91 9.14 20.97 -3.28
CA ALA A 91 9.34 22.12 -2.41
C ALA A 91 10.77 22.67 -2.50
N LEU A 92 11.78 21.79 -2.51
CA LEU A 92 13.18 22.17 -2.69
C LEU A 92 13.44 22.81 -4.06
N ALA A 93 12.89 22.23 -5.13
CA ALA A 93 13.03 22.77 -6.48
C ALA A 93 12.40 24.17 -6.60
N GLN A 94 11.24 24.39 -5.98
CA GLN A 94 10.59 25.70 -5.92
C GLN A 94 11.40 26.70 -5.08
N GLY A 95 11.99 26.27 -3.97
CA GLY A 95 12.88 27.10 -3.14
C GLY A 95 14.10 27.58 -3.93
N LEU A 96 14.80 26.66 -4.59
CA LEU A 96 15.96 26.98 -5.44
C LEU A 96 15.60 27.91 -6.60
N ALA A 97 14.45 27.71 -7.24
CA ALA A 97 13.97 28.59 -8.31
C ALA A 97 13.68 30.02 -7.81
N LYS A 98 13.11 30.16 -6.60
CA LYS A 98 12.89 31.45 -5.95
C LYS A 98 14.20 32.15 -5.61
N ASP A 99 15.17 31.43 -5.07
CA ASP A 99 16.50 31.98 -4.71
C ASP A 99 17.29 32.42 -5.95
N GLN A 100 17.24 31.65 -7.04
CA GLN A 100 17.87 32.01 -8.31
C GLN A 100 17.24 33.25 -8.96
N ASN A 101 15.91 33.39 -8.89
CA ASN A 101 15.22 34.58 -9.39
C ASN A 101 15.52 35.81 -8.53
N ALA A 102 15.56 35.68 -7.20
CA ALA A 102 15.95 36.76 -6.30
C ALA A 102 17.42 37.19 -6.49
N ALA A 103 18.32 36.25 -6.79
CA ALA A 103 19.72 36.55 -7.09
C ALA A 103 19.91 37.28 -8.44
N LYS A 104 19.13 36.93 -9.47
CA LYS A 104 19.15 37.62 -10.77
C LYS A 104 18.66 39.07 -10.65
N ASP A 105 17.62 39.31 -9.85
CA ASP A 105 17.06 40.66 -9.67
C ASP A 105 18.05 41.62 -9.00
N LYS A 106 18.78 41.15 -7.96
CA LYS A 106 19.82 41.94 -7.29
C LYS A 106 21.08 42.21 -8.14
N SER A 107 21.26 41.48 -9.24
CA SER A 107 22.41 41.66 -10.15
C SER A 107 22.20 42.76 -11.19
N LYS A 108 20.94 43.10 -11.51
CA LYS A 108 20.61 44.17 -12.46
C LYS A 108 20.83 45.58 -11.90
N ASP A 109 20.75 45.75 -10.58
CA ASP A 109 20.86 47.08 -9.94
C ASP A 109 22.30 47.55 -9.73
N LYS A 110 23.31 46.70 -9.97
CA LYS A 110 24.72 47.04 -9.73
C LYS A 110 25.49 47.50 -10.98
N SER A 111 24.86 47.58 -12.16
CA SER A 111 25.54 47.98 -13.41
C SER A 111 25.22 49.40 -13.90
N ALA A 112 24.47 50.21 -13.16
CA ALA A 112 24.19 51.61 -13.49
C ALA A 112 24.94 52.54 -12.54
N GLY A 113 26.26 52.67 -12.71
CA GLY A 113 27.05 53.51 -11.82
C GLY A 113 28.55 53.51 -12.10
N ARG A 114 28.94 53.95 -13.30
CA ARG A 114 30.17 54.71 -13.54
C ARG A 114 30.16 55.37 -14.91
#